data_AF-A0A6S7BPK3-F1
#
_entry.id   AF-A0A6S7BPK3-F1
#
_cell.length_a   1.000
_cell.length_b   1.000
_cell.length_c   1.000
_cell.angle_alpha   90.00
_cell.angle_beta   90.00
_cell.angle_gamma   90.00
#
_symmetry.space_group_name_H-M   'P 1'
#
loop_
_entity.id
_entity.type
_entity.pdbx_description
1 polymer ?
#
loop_
_entity_poly.entity_id
_entity_poly.type
_entity_poly.pdbx_seq_one_letter_code
_entity_poly.pdbx_strand_id
1 'polypeptide(L)'
;MGHHLKLMPAKFVKAFVMGNKSDAADARAICMAVQQPGKAVAVKTEAQRVVLALHRMRQQLVKFRTMQVNRSSQQTLPSRQ
;
A
#
# COMPACT_ATOMS: atom_id res chain seq x y z
N MET A 1 18.72 -26.39 -9.26
CA MET A 1 19.21 -25.09 -9.76
C MET A 1 18.15 -24.03 -9.48
N GLY A 2 18.26 -23.35 -8.34
CA GLY A 2 17.22 -22.44 -7.82
C GLY A 2 17.64 -20.98 -7.93
N HIS A 3 16.69 -20.10 -8.30
CA HIS A 3 16.90 -18.66 -8.30
C HIS A 3 16.71 -18.12 -6.88
N HIS A 4 17.69 -17.41 -6.33
CA HIS A 4 17.55 -16.76 -5.03
C HIS A 4 16.82 -15.43 -5.18
N LEU A 5 15.52 -15.44 -4.89
CA LEU A 5 14.69 -14.24 -4.94
C LEU A 5 14.96 -13.36 -3.71
N LYS A 6 15.35 -12.10 -3.95
CA LYS A 6 15.50 -11.08 -2.92
C LYS A 6 14.34 -10.09 -3.02
N LEU A 7 13.49 -10.03 -2.00
CA LEU A 7 12.46 -8.99 -1.90
C LEU A 7 13.09 -7.67 -1.45
N MET A 8 12.81 -6.59 -2.18
CA MET A 8 13.29 -5.25 -1.85
C MET A 8 12.17 -4.37 -1.29
N PRO A 9 12.47 -3.45 -0.35
CA PRO A 9 11.48 -2.46 0.09
C PRO A 9 11.08 -1.54 -1.06
N ALA A 10 9.78 -1.41 -1.34
CA ALA A 10 9.29 -0.56 -2.44
C ALA A 10 9.72 0.92 -2.29
N LYS A 11 9.81 1.43 -1.05
CA LYS A 11 10.31 2.79 -0.77
C LYS A 11 11.75 2.99 -1.22
N PHE A 12 12.55 1.94 -1.16
CA PHE A 12 13.96 1.99 -1.54
C PHE A 12 14.08 2.05 -3.07
N VAL A 13 13.30 1.24 -3.79
CA VAL A 13 13.22 1.31 -5.27
C VAL A 13 12.72 2.67 -5.74
N LYS A 14 11.71 3.24 -5.05
CA LYS A 14 11.13 4.55 -5.40
C LYS A 14 12.17 5.69 -5.43
N ALA A 15 13.22 5.61 -4.62
CA ALA A 15 14.30 6.60 -4.62
C ALA A 15 15.08 6.64 -5.95
N PHE A 16 15.03 5.58 -6.75
CA PHE A 16 15.74 5.45 -8.03
C PHE A 16 14.83 5.63 -9.25
N VAL A 17 13.52 5.86 -9.06
CA VAL A 17 12.59 6.10 -10.15
C VAL A 17 12.77 7.53 -10.65
N MET A 18 13.23 7.67 -11.89
CA MET A 18 13.40 8.97 -12.56
C MET A 18 12.23 9.27 -13.49
N GLY A 19 11.62 10.45 -13.34
CA GLY A 19 10.53 10.91 -14.19
C GLY A 19 9.17 10.30 -13.85
N ASN A 20 8.26 10.31 -14.83
CA ASN A 20 6.92 9.74 -14.68
C ASN A 20 6.93 8.21 -14.69
N LYS A 21 5.86 7.63 -14.16
CA LYS A 21 5.68 6.18 -14.10
C LYS A 21 5.71 5.57 -15.52
N SER A 22 6.67 4.69 -15.74
CA SER A 22 6.78 3.86 -16.95
C SER A 22 7.51 2.57 -16.60
N ASP A 23 7.19 1.46 -17.27
CA ASP A 23 7.82 0.16 -16.99
C ASP A 23 9.34 0.21 -17.20
N ALA A 24 9.81 0.98 -18.17
CA ALA A 24 11.24 1.18 -18.40
C ALA A 24 11.93 1.95 -17.26
N ALA A 25 11.27 2.94 -16.67
CA ALA A 25 11.80 3.65 -15.50
C ALA A 25 11.82 2.74 -14.27
N ASP A 26 10.75 1.95 -14.07
CA ASP A 26 10.65 1.00 -12.96
C ASP A 26 11.71 -0.11 -13.05
N ALA A 27 11.93 -0.68 -14.24
CA ALA A 27 12.96 -1.70 -14.46
C ALA A 27 14.37 -1.17 -14.16
N ARG A 28 14.69 0.04 -14.62
CA ARG A 28 15.99 0.69 -14.31
C ARG A 28 16.14 0.95 -12.81
N ALA A 29 15.09 1.47 -12.17
CA ALA A 29 15.10 1.75 -10.74
C ALA A 29 15.31 0.47 -9.91
N ILE A 30 14.65 -0.63 -10.27
CA ILE A 30 14.85 -1.94 -9.64
C ILE A 30 16.29 -2.41 -9.83
N CYS A 31 16.81 -2.37 -11.07
CA CYS A 31 18.17 -2.80 -11.38
C CYS A 31 19.22 -2.00 -10.58
N MET A 32 19.04 -0.69 -10.47
CA MET A 32 19.91 0.19 -9.68
C MET A 32 19.79 -0.11 -8.17
N ALA A 33 18.56 -0.26 -7.66
CA ALA A 33 18.33 -0.51 -6.25
C ALA A 33 18.93 -1.84 -5.78
N VAL A 34 18.88 -2.89 -6.61
CA VAL A 34 19.44 -4.22 -6.29
C VAL A 34 20.95 -4.17 -6.04
N GLN A 35 21.66 -3.28 -6.76
CA GLN A 35 23.11 -3.12 -6.64
C GLN A 35 23.53 -2.36 -5.38
N GLN A 36 22.60 -1.63 -4.75
CA GLN A 36 22.92 -0.87 -3.54
C GLN A 36 23.00 -1.78 -2.31
N PRO A 37 23.92 -1.50 -1.36
CA PRO A 37 23.94 -2.21 -0.08
C PRO A 37 22.64 -1.94 0.68
N GLY A 38 21.88 -3.01 0.95
CA GLY A 38 20.56 -2.87 1.55
C GLY A 38 19.99 -4.20 2.04
N LYS A 39 19.20 -4.11 3.13
CA LYS A 39 18.52 -5.25 3.75
C LYS A 39 17.38 -5.74 2.87
N ALA A 40 17.31 -7.07 2.69
CA ALA A 40 16.17 -7.72 2.08
C ALA A 40 14.95 -7.65 3.01
N VAL A 41 13.76 -7.67 2.42
CA VAL A 41 12.50 -7.79 3.17
C VAL A 41 12.14 -9.27 3.27
N ALA A 42 11.71 -9.73 4.44
CA ALA A 42 11.19 -11.07 4.61
C ALA A 42 9.87 -11.25 3.84
N VAL A 43 9.65 -12.46 3.31
CA VAL A 43 8.35 -12.84 2.75
C VAL A 43 7.33 -12.81 3.88
N LYS A 44 6.22 -12.08 3.70
CA LYS A 44 5.13 -12.06 4.68
C LYS A 44 4.49 -13.44 4.80
N THR A 45 4.37 -13.92 6.02
CA THR A 45 3.70 -15.19 6.34
C THR A 45 2.19 -15.09 6.12
N GLU A 46 1.52 -16.22 5.97
CA GLU A 46 0.07 -16.27 5.82
C GLU A 46 -0.65 -15.66 7.02
N ALA A 47 -0.24 -16.01 8.23
CA ALA A 47 -0.78 -15.43 9.47
C ALA A 47 -0.66 -13.89 9.49
N GLN A 48 0.49 -13.34 9.06
CA GLN A 48 0.67 -11.88 8.95
C GLN A 48 -0.27 -11.25 7.91
N ARG A 49 -0.57 -11.95 6.81
CA ARG A 49 -1.53 -11.49 5.80
C ARG A 49 -2.95 -11.50 6.34
N VAL A 50 -3.34 -12.54 7.10
CA VAL A 50 -4.67 -12.64 7.74
C VAL A 50 -4.88 -11.48 8.72
N VAL A 51 -3.91 -11.21 9.60
CA VAL A 51 -3.99 -10.07 10.53
C VAL A 51 -4.14 -8.74 9.79
N LEU A 52 -3.41 -8.55 8.70
CA LEU A 52 -3.55 -7.34 7.87
C LEU A 52 -4.93 -7.24 7.20
N ALA A 53 -5.51 -8.35 6.77
CA ALA A 53 -6.86 -8.39 6.20
C ALA A 53 -7.92 -7.99 7.23
N LEU A 54 -7.84 -8.54 8.45
CA LEU A 54 -8.73 -8.16 9.56
C LEU A 54 -8.63 -6.66 9.87
N HIS A 55 -7.42 -6.11 9.89
CA HIS A 55 -7.23 -4.68 10.11
C HIS A 55 -7.90 -3.83 9.02
N ARG A 56 -7.79 -4.23 7.75
CA ARG A 56 -8.46 -3.54 6.63
C ARG A 56 -9.99 -3.61 6.73
N MET A 57 -10.54 -4.78 7.05
CA MET A 57 -11.98 -4.95 7.25
C MET A 57 -12.48 -4.02 8.36
N ARG A 58 -11.79 -3.98 9.50
CA ARG A 58 -12.13 -3.07 10.61
C ARG A 58 -12.10 -1.60 10.16
N GLN A 59 -11.06 -1.18 9.44
CA GLN A 59 -10.97 0.19 8.92
C GLN A 59 -12.12 0.53 7.96
N GLN A 60 -12.52 -0.40 7.10
CA GLN A 60 -13.66 -0.20 6.19
C GLN A 60 -14.98 -0.06 6.97
N LEU A 61 -15.23 -0.93 7.95
CA LEU A 61 -16.43 -0.86 8.79
C LEU A 61 -16.53 0.48 9.54
N VAL A 62 -15.41 0.97 10.10
CA VAL A 62 -15.37 2.28 10.75
C VAL A 62 -15.73 3.39 9.75
N LYS A 63 -15.15 3.37 8.55
CA LYS A 63 -15.48 4.36 7.50
C LYS A 63 -16.96 4.30 7.13
N PHE A 64 -17.54 3.11 6.94
CA PHE A 64 -18.96 2.96 6.62
C PHE A 64 -19.85 3.50 7.73
N ARG A 65 -19.55 3.20 8.99
CA ARG A 65 -20.28 3.74 10.14
C ARG A 65 -20.23 5.27 10.16
N THR A 66 -19.05 5.87 9.99
CA THR A 66 -18.90 7.33 9.96
C THR A 66 -19.68 7.95 8.80
N MET A 67 -19.63 7.35 7.60
CA MET A 67 -20.39 7.83 6.44
C MET A 67 -21.90 7.76 6.67
N GLN A 68 -22.40 6.67 7.28
CA GLN A 68 -23.83 6.51 7.58
C GLN A 68 -24.31 7.56 8.58
N VAL A 69 -23.56 7.79 9.67
CA VAL A 69 -23.89 8.83 10.65
C VAL A 69 -23.89 10.21 10.01
N ASN A 70 -22.86 10.54 9.23
CA ASN A 70 -22.79 11.83 8.54
C ASN A 70 -23.94 12.02 7.54
N ARG A 71 -24.35 10.95 6.83
CA ARG A 71 -25.49 10.98 5.90
C ARG A 71 -26.80 11.20 6.64
N SER A 72 -27.04 10.52 7.76
CA SER A 72 -28.26 10.73 8.56
C SER A 72 -28.32 12.15 9.12
N SER A 73 -27.19 12.72 9.56
CA SER A 73 -27.14 14.10 10.08
C SER A 73 -27.37 15.17 9.00
N GLN A 74 -26.91 14.95 7.76
CA GLN A 74 -27.15 15.87 6.64
C GLN A 74 -28.62 15.85 6.19
N GLN A 75 -29.33 14.73 6.38
CA GLN A 75 -30.72 14.58 5.95
C GLN A 75 -31.72 15.21 6.93
N THR A 76 -31.29 15.55 8.16
CA THR A 76 -32.11 16.20 9.20
C THR A 76 -31.93 17.72 9.27
N LEU A 77 -31.05 18.31 8.46
CA LEU A 77 -30.92 19.77 8.37
C LEU A 77 -31.96 20.28 7.36
N PRO A 78 -32.99 21.04 7.79
CA PRO A 78 -33.92 21.65 6.85
C PRO A 78 -33.14 22.62 5.96
N SER A 79 -33.46 22.61 4.68
CA SER A 79 -32.96 23.56 3.68
C SER A 79 -33.18 24.98 4.22
N ARG A 80 -32.12 25.61 4.72
CA ARG A 80 -32.14 27.06 4.96
C ARG A 80 -32.18 27.70 3.58
N GLN A 81 -33.39 28.11 3.19
CA GLN A 81 -33.59 29.24 2.27
C GLN A 81 -32.97 30.49 2.88
#